data_AF-A0A0C2ZSE2-F1
#
_entry.id   AF-A0A0C2ZSE2-F1
#
_cell.length_a   1.000
_cell.length_b   1.000
_cell.length_c   1.000
_cell.angle_alpha   90.00
_cell.angle_beta   90.00
_cell.angle_gamma   90.00
#
_symmetry.space_group_name_H-M   'P 1'
#
loop_
_entity.id
_entity.type
_entity.pdbx_description
1 polymer ?
#
loop_
_entity_poly.entity_id
_entity_poly.type
_entity_poly.pdbx_seq_one_letter_code
_entity_poly.pdbx_strand_id
1 'polypeptide(L)'
;MGAFDRDRRTHRNIQSLNPSTRDVQAWTYKCEQIPHNIVLVDTPSFHTGHVFDAESIMRKWIQASRFSKCGRSGILYLHNLAGNPDERGLLIQEHLDTFAETFPRGCSVPGRVYVVPTMDRGLIPGSRIFQRHYPRLQTAMHSLHTKWNASMFRQNFRDEPEIAYNAVRNLMQDIAGV
;
A
#
# COMPACT_ATOMS: atom_id res chain seq x y z
N MET A 1 0.60 -23.73 -40.66
CA MET A 1 0.38 -22.47 -39.92
C MET A 1 -0.16 -22.82 -38.55
N GLY A 2 0.72 -22.99 -37.56
CA GLY A 2 0.36 -23.34 -36.19
C GLY A 2 0.67 -22.16 -35.28
N ALA A 3 -0.36 -21.62 -34.64
CA ALA A 3 -0.24 -20.70 -33.52
C ALA A 3 0.24 -21.49 -32.30
N PHE A 4 1.55 -21.65 -32.17
CA PHE A 4 2.18 -22.27 -31.02
C PHE A 4 3.11 -21.26 -30.34
N ASP A 5 2.84 -21.06 -29.05
CA ASP A 5 3.84 -20.75 -28.02
C ASP A 5 4.42 -19.31 -27.99
N ARG A 6 3.57 -18.32 -27.66
CA ARG A 6 4.02 -17.06 -27.04
C ARG A 6 3.61 -16.87 -25.58
N ASP A 7 2.83 -17.80 -25.00
CA ASP A 7 2.43 -17.75 -23.60
C ASP A 7 3.46 -18.35 -22.63
N ARG A 8 4.51 -19.02 -23.13
CA ARG A 8 5.53 -19.66 -22.29
C ARG A 8 6.67 -18.75 -21.84
N ARG A 9 6.74 -17.50 -22.31
CA ARG A 9 7.84 -16.57 -21.98
C ARG A 9 7.53 -15.55 -20.88
N THR A 10 6.31 -15.51 -20.35
CA THR A 10 5.95 -14.65 -19.20
C THR A 10 6.16 -15.32 -17.83
N HIS A 11 6.63 -16.57 -17.81
CA HIS A 11 7.05 -17.30 -16.60
C HIS A 11 8.54 -17.13 -16.24
N ARG A 12 9.21 -16.08 -16.74
CA ARG A 12 10.54 -15.71 -16.26
C ARG A 12 10.49 -14.32 -15.64
N ASN A 13 10.84 -14.28 -14.36
CA ASN A 13 10.92 -13.12 -13.49
C ASN A 13 9.54 -12.51 -13.15
N ILE A 14 8.76 -13.13 -12.25
CA ILE A 14 8.80 -12.77 -10.81
C ILE A 14 10.20 -12.32 -10.37
N GLN A 15 10.70 -11.23 -10.97
CA GLN A 15 11.71 -10.42 -10.32
C GLN A 15 11.04 -10.07 -9.00
N SER A 16 11.70 -10.47 -7.91
CA SER A 16 11.54 -9.84 -6.60
C SER A 16 10.84 -8.50 -6.77
N LEU A 17 9.66 -8.32 -6.19
CA LEU A 17 9.13 -6.99 -5.95
C LEU A 17 10.17 -6.30 -5.09
N ASN A 18 11.22 -5.78 -5.73
CA ASN A 18 12.35 -5.14 -5.10
C ASN A 18 11.73 -3.86 -4.59
N PRO A 19 11.52 -3.74 -3.27
CA PRO A 19 10.90 -2.55 -2.74
C PRO A 19 11.81 -1.40 -3.13
N SER A 20 11.23 -0.40 -3.79
CA SER A 20 11.94 0.84 -4.15
C SER A 20 12.47 1.54 -2.90
N THR A 21 11.77 1.34 -1.78
CA THR A 21 12.00 2.01 -0.51
C THR A 21 12.59 1.00 0.49
N ARG A 22 13.81 1.29 0.96
CA ARG A 22 14.55 0.46 1.94
C ARG A 22 14.65 1.10 3.32
N ASP A 23 14.27 2.37 3.43
CA ASP A 23 14.29 3.14 4.66
C ASP A 23 13.05 4.04 4.71
N VAL A 24 12.71 4.55 5.88
CA VAL A 24 11.55 5.44 6.03
C VAL A 24 11.91 6.84 5.55
N GLN A 25 11.09 7.39 4.67
CA GLN A 25 11.18 8.79 4.23
C GLN A 25 9.93 9.54 4.68
N ALA A 26 10.11 10.79 5.13
CA ALA A 26 9.00 11.61 5.58
C ALA A 26 9.12 13.03 5.05
N TRP A 27 8.01 13.59 4.58
CA TRP A 27 7.91 14.95 4.09
C TRP A 27 6.79 15.69 4.80
N THR A 28 7.02 16.95 5.12
CA THR A 28 6.02 17.82 5.72
C THR A 28 5.57 18.87 4.72
N TYR A 29 4.27 18.97 4.51
CA TYR A 29 3.64 19.94 3.61
C TYR A 29 2.72 20.86 4.39
N LYS A 30 2.69 22.13 3.97
CA LYS A 30 1.69 23.11 4.37
C LYS A 30 0.78 23.35 3.17
N CYS A 31 -0.50 23.11 3.33
CA CYS A 31 -1.50 23.46 2.34
C CYS A 31 -2.34 24.60 2.91
N GLU A 32 -2.46 25.72 2.20
CA GLU A 32 -3.18 26.92 2.69
C GLU A 32 -4.63 26.63 3.08
N GLN A 33 -5.23 25.61 2.45
CA GLN A 33 -6.61 25.18 2.66
C GLN A 33 -6.77 24.25 3.87
N ILE A 34 -5.68 23.75 4.47
CA ILE A 34 -5.69 22.76 5.53
C ILE A 34 -4.94 23.34 6.75
N PRO A 35 -5.62 23.57 7.89
CA PRO A 35 -5.03 24.27 9.03
C PRO A 35 -3.94 23.47 9.77
N HIS A 36 -3.62 22.26 9.29
CA HIS A 36 -2.65 21.36 9.89
C HIS A 36 -1.57 20.99 8.87
N ASN A 37 -0.34 20.82 9.35
CA ASN A 37 0.73 20.25 8.53
C ASN A 37 0.35 18.82 8.12
N ILE A 38 0.54 18.50 6.85
CA ILE A 38 0.41 17.14 6.34
C ILE A 38 1.79 16.50 6.42
N VAL A 39 1.88 15.32 7.03
CA VAL A 39 3.10 14.51 7.03
C VAL A 39 2.84 13.28 6.17
N LEU A 40 3.54 13.17 5.04
CA LEU A 40 3.56 11.96 4.23
C LEU A 40 4.76 11.12 4.66
N VAL A 41 4.52 9.84 4.94
CA VAL A 41 5.55 8.88 5.33
C VAL A 41 5.55 7.75 4.31
N ASP A 42 6.63 7.64 3.55
CA ASP A 42 6.90 6.49 2.69
C ASP A 42 7.67 5.44 3.50
N THR A 43 7.19 4.20 3.45
CA THR A 43 7.66 3.13 4.30
C THR A 43 8.25 2.00 3.47
N PRO A 44 9.28 1.30 3.97
CA PRO A 44 9.66 0.03 3.37
C PRO A 44 8.48 -0.95 3.34
N SER A 45 8.39 -1.75 2.29
CA SER A 45 7.37 -2.80 2.20
C SER A 45 7.79 -4.03 3.01
N PHE A 46 6.85 -4.58 3.78
CA PHE A 46 7.04 -5.82 4.53
C PHE A 46 7.05 -7.04 3.60
N HIS A 47 7.57 -8.18 4.06
CA HIS A 47 7.48 -9.46 3.34
C HIS A 47 8.06 -9.47 1.91
N THR A 48 8.94 -8.51 1.57
CA THR A 48 9.57 -8.39 0.24
C THR A 48 10.85 -9.23 0.08
N GLY A 49 11.04 -10.24 0.93
CA GLY A 49 12.22 -11.10 0.98
C GLY A 49 13.28 -10.64 1.99
N HIS A 50 14.47 -11.26 1.94
CA HIS A 50 15.52 -11.12 2.96
C HIS A 50 16.52 -9.97 2.71
N VAL A 51 16.16 -8.95 1.93
CA VAL A 51 17.13 -7.90 1.54
C VAL A 51 17.41 -6.93 2.70
N PHE A 52 16.41 -6.66 3.55
CA PHE A 52 16.55 -5.84 4.76
C PHE A 52 15.39 -6.11 5.74
N ASP A 53 15.56 -5.69 6.99
CA ASP A 53 14.57 -5.87 8.07
C ASP A 53 13.65 -4.64 8.16
N ALA A 54 12.56 -4.65 7.38
CA ALA A 54 11.56 -3.59 7.35
C ALA A 54 10.95 -3.31 8.73
N GLU A 55 10.72 -4.36 9.53
CA GLU A 55 10.14 -4.25 10.87
C GLU A 55 11.07 -3.51 11.83
N SER A 56 12.36 -3.89 11.86
CA SER A 56 13.33 -3.18 12.69
C SER A 56 13.50 -1.73 12.26
N ILE A 57 13.46 -1.44 10.96
CA ILE A 57 13.59 -0.08 10.43
C ILE A 57 12.40 0.77 10.88
N MET A 58 11.17 0.27 10.67
CA MET A 58 9.95 0.94 11.10
C MET A 58 9.89 1.15 12.61
N ARG A 59 10.24 0.14 13.41
CA ARG A 59 10.25 0.24 14.89
C ARG A 59 11.21 1.33 15.37
N LYS A 60 12.43 1.39 14.81
CA LYS A 60 13.41 2.43 15.13
C LYS A 60 12.90 3.82 14.75
N TRP A 61 12.29 3.96 13.58
CA TRP A 61 11.75 5.26 13.12
C TRP A 61 10.58 5.74 13.97
N ILE A 62 9.63 4.86 14.34
CA ILE A 62 8.49 5.20 15.21
C ILE A 62 8.97 5.65 16.58
N GLN A 63 9.98 4.96 17.15
CA GLN A 63 10.57 5.35 18.43
C GLN A 63 11.29 6.70 18.35
N ALA A 64 12.10 6.92 17.30
CA ALA A 64 12.85 8.15 17.11
C ALA A 64 11.96 9.36 16.84
N SER A 65 10.88 9.17 16.08
CA SER A 65 9.89 10.22 15.76
C SER A 65 9.01 10.62 16.96
N ARG A 66 9.10 9.89 18.09
CA ARG A 66 8.24 10.07 19.28
C ARG A 66 6.75 10.02 18.90
N PHE A 67 6.41 9.21 17.91
CA PHE A 67 5.04 9.03 17.45
C PHE A 67 4.21 8.38 18.56
N SER A 68 3.40 9.18 19.25
CA SER A 68 2.67 8.74 20.44
C SER A 68 1.17 8.62 20.17
N LYS A 69 0.56 9.63 19.54
CA LYS A 69 -0.85 9.63 19.13
C LYS A 69 -1.05 10.48 17.89
N CYS A 70 -1.61 9.90 16.83
CA CYS A 70 -2.11 10.67 15.70
C CYS A 70 -3.56 10.28 15.42
N GLY A 71 -4.49 10.98 16.08
CA GLY A 71 -5.93 10.74 15.93
C GLY A 71 -6.46 11.03 14.52
N ARG A 72 -5.66 11.67 13.65
CA ARG A 72 -5.96 11.97 12.25
C ARG A 72 -4.86 11.43 11.35
N SER A 73 -4.67 10.11 11.41
CA SER A 73 -3.72 9.39 10.56
C SER A 73 -4.42 8.25 9.83
N GLY A 74 -3.88 7.90 8.67
CA GLY A 74 -4.36 6.81 7.84
C GLY A 74 -3.25 6.23 6.97
N ILE A 75 -3.55 5.14 6.30
CA ILE A 75 -2.61 4.34 5.51
C ILE A 75 -3.07 4.36 4.06
N LEU A 76 -2.18 4.74 3.14
CA LEU A 76 -2.33 4.43 1.71
C LEU A 76 -1.63 3.09 1.46
N TYR A 77 -2.40 2.03 1.25
CA TYR A 77 -1.85 0.72 0.94
C TYR A 77 -1.80 0.54 -0.58
N LEU A 78 -0.60 0.56 -1.16
CA LEU A 78 -0.41 0.41 -2.60
C LEU A 78 -0.29 -1.07 -2.96
N HIS A 79 -1.20 -1.58 -3.80
CA HIS A 79 -1.17 -2.98 -4.25
C HIS A 79 -0.98 -3.07 -5.76
N ASN A 80 0.16 -3.61 -6.20
CA ASN A 80 0.42 -3.82 -7.62
C ASN A 80 -0.43 -4.98 -8.16
N LEU A 81 -1.29 -4.70 -9.13
CA LEU A 81 -2.20 -5.67 -9.74
C LEU A 81 -1.49 -6.76 -10.56
N ALA A 82 -0.18 -6.62 -10.84
CA ALA A 82 0.63 -7.71 -11.37
C ALA A 82 0.83 -8.84 -10.33
N GLY A 83 0.82 -8.52 -9.03
CA GLY A 83 0.95 -9.47 -7.93
C GLY A 83 -0.40 -10.07 -7.52
N ASN A 84 -0.45 -11.37 -7.22
CA ASN A 84 -1.67 -12.04 -6.79
C ASN A 84 -1.95 -11.71 -5.32
N PRO A 85 -3.08 -11.06 -4.98
CA PRO A 85 -3.38 -10.66 -3.60
C PRO A 85 -3.62 -11.84 -2.64
N ASP A 86 -3.77 -13.07 -3.17
CA ASP A 86 -3.91 -14.29 -2.35
C ASP A 86 -2.55 -14.97 -2.05
N GLU A 87 -1.46 -14.48 -2.63
CA GLU A 87 -0.14 -15.07 -2.47
C GLU A 87 0.48 -14.65 -1.13
N ARG A 88 1.15 -15.60 -0.45
CA ARG A 88 1.88 -15.31 0.79
C ARG A 88 2.89 -14.19 0.54
N GLY A 89 2.98 -13.24 1.45
CA GLY A 89 3.82 -12.05 1.29
C GLY A 89 3.21 -10.96 0.42
N LEU A 90 2.03 -11.17 -0.18
CA LEU A 90 1.21 -10.15 -0.83
C LEU A 90 -0.17 -9.97 -0.16
N LEU A 91 -0.44 -10.71 0.92
CA LEU A 91 -1.66 -10.60 1.69
C LEU A 91 -1.70 -9.24 2.41
N ILE A 92 -2.71 -8.42 2.08
CA ILE A 92 -2.88 -7.09 2.67
C ILE A 92 -2.91 -7.17 4.21
N GLN A 93 -3.66 -8.16 4.74
CA GLN A 93 -3.79 -8.38 6.18
C GLN A 93 -2.43 -8.61 6.85
N GLU A 94 -1.58 -9.43 6.24
CA GLU A 94 -0.25 -9.78 6.76
C GLU A 94 0.66 -8.54 6.86
N HIS A 95 0.66 -7.70 5.82
CA HIS A 95 1.40 -6.43 5.81
C HIS A 95 0.89 -5.45 6.86
N LEU A 96 -0.43 -5.27 6.94
CA LEU A 96 -1.03 -4.34 7.89
C LEU A 96 -0.83 -4.80 9.34
N ASP A 97 -0.94 -6.10 9.62
CA ASP A 97 -0.69 -6.65 10.96
C ASP A 97 0.77 -6.47 11.36
N THR A 98 1.70 -6.78 10.45
CA THR A 98 3.14 -6.56 10.67
C THR A 98 3.43 -5.08 10.92
N PHE A 99 2.83 -4.17 10.13
CA PHE A 99 2.94 -2.73 10.36
C PHE A 99 2.46 -2.34 11.77
N ALA A 100 1.30 -2.84 12.21
CA ALA A 100 0.77 -2.57 13.54
C ALA A 100 1.71 -3.03 14.66
N GLU A 101 2.39 -4.17 14.49
CA GLU A 101 3.33 -4.74 15.45
C GLU A 101 4.64 -3.92 15.59
N THR A 102 4.92 -3.02 14.64
CA THR A 102 6.06 -2.10 14.75
C THR A 102 5.82 -0.96 15.75
N PHE A 103 4.57 -0.72 16.14
CA PHE A 103 4.22 0.34 17.10
C PHE A 103 4.50 -0.09 18.54
N PRO A 104 5.15 0.75 19.36
CA PRO A 104 5.30 0.48 20.79
C PRO A 104 3.94 0.37 21.49
N ARG A 105 3.89 -0.43 22.57
CA ARG A 105 2.69 -0.56 23.41
C ARG A 105 2.22 0.83 23.88
N GLY A 106 0.93 1.10 23.73
CA GLY A 106 0.30 2.37 24.10
C GLY A 106 0.30 3.45 23.01
N CYS A 107 0.98 3.22 21.88
CA CYS A 107 0.85 4.09 20.70
C CYS A 107 -0.41 3.73 19.90
N SER A 108 -1.09 4.74 19.35
CA SER A 108 -2.22 4.50 18.44
C SER A 108 -1.72 4.13 17.05
N VAL A 109 -2.11 2.95 16.56
CA VAL A 109 -1.87 2.55 15.16
C VAL A 109 -2.92 3.25 14.26
N PRO A 110 -2.53 3.82 13.12
CA PRO A 110 -3.48 4.33 12.14
C PRO A 110 -4.44 3.21 11.67
N GLY A 111 -5.74 3.31 11.96
CA GLY A 111 -6.72 2.25 11.63
C GLY A 111 -7.46 2.45 10.31
N ARG A 112 -7.41 3.66 9.73
CA ARG A 112 -8.04 3.99 8.43
C ARG A 112 -7.10 3.55 7.31
N VAL A 113 -7.56 2.66 6.45
CA VAL A 113 -6.76 2.11 5.34
C VAL A 113 -7.46 2.43 4.03
N TYR A 114 -6.72 3.00 3.09
CA TYR A 114 -7.19 3.23 1.73
C TYR A 114 -6.33 2.39 0.79
N VAL A 115 -6.93 1.33 0.24
CA VAL A 115 -6.25 0.42 -0.71
C VAL A 115 -6.27 1.06 -2.08
N VAL A 116 -5.08 1.29 -2.64
CA VAL A 116 -4.88 1.88 -3.96
C VAL A 116 -4.32 0.81 -4.90
N PRO A 117 -5.12 0.34 -5.88
CA PRO A 117 -4.63 -0.55 -6.93
C PRO A 117 -3.64 0.21 -7.80
N THR A 118 -2.44 -0.32 -7.95
CA THR A 118 -1.42 0.23 -8.84
C THR A 118 -1.21 -0.69 -10.03
N MET A 119 -0.87 -0.09 -11.17
CA MET A 119 -0.53 -0.81 -12.39
C MET A 119 0.90 -0.47 -12.75
N ASP A 120 1.77 -1.47 -12.76
CA ASP A 120 3.10 -1.31 -13.35
C ASP A 120 2.96 -0.98 -14.84
N ARG A 121 3.97 -0.32 -15.42
CA ARG A 121 3.99 0.12 -16.82
C ARG A 121 3.74 -1.03 -17.79
N GLY A 122 4.18 -2.24 -17.43
CA GLY A 122 4.00 -3.47 -18.21
C GLY A 122 2.61 -4.12 -18.12
N LEU A 123 1.78 -3.76 -17.13
CA LEU A 123 0.44 -4.32 -17.00
C LEU A 123 -0.53 -3.61 -17.95
N ILE A 124 -1.17 -4.38 -18.82
CA ILE A 124 -2.17 -3.86 -19.76
C ILE A 124 -3.56 -3.90 -19.11
N PRO A 125 -4.30 -2.77 -19.05
CA PRO A 125 -5.69 -2.76 -18.60
C PRO A 125 -6.54 -3.77 -19.39
N GLY A 126 -7.38 -4.54 -18.69
CA GLY A 126 -8.20 -5.58 -19.31
C GLY A 126 -7.46 -6.88 -19.64
N SER A 127 -6.16 -6.99 -19.33
CA SER A 127 -5.44 -8.26 -19.41
C SER A 127 -6.05 -9.33 -18.48
N ARG A 128 -5.79 -10.61 -18.77
CA ARG A 128 -6.24 -11.73 -17.91
C ARG A 128 -5.73 -11.61 -16.47
N ILE A 129 -4.51 -11.08 -16.29
CA ILE A 129 -3.94 -10.83 -14.96
C ILE A 129 -4.78 -9.78 -14.23
N PHE A 130 -5.04 -8.64 -14.88
CA PHE A 130 -5.88 -7.57 -14.32
C PHE A 130 -7.28 -8.09 -13.95
N GLN A 131 -7.96 -8.76 -14.88
CA GLN A 131 -9.31 -9.30 -14.69
C GLN A 131 -9.39 -10.33 -13.56
N ARG A 132 -8.30 -11.06 -13.33
CA ARG A 132 -8.22 -12.06 -12.25
C ARG A 132 -7.86 -11.43 -10.90
N HIS A 133 -6.91 -10.50 -10.86
CA HIS A 133 -6.34 -10.01 -9.62
C HIS A 133 -7.17 -8.89 -9.00
N TYR A 134 -7.79 -8.02 -9.80
CA TYR A 134 -8.58 -6.89 -9.28
C TYR A 134 -9.79 -7.35 -8.43
N PRO A 135 -10.64 -8.30 -8.87
CA PRO A 135 -11.75 -8.78 -8.02
C PRO A 135 -11.26 -9.47 -6.74
N ARG A 136 -10.12 -10.16 -6.80
CA ARG A 136 -9.51 -10.79 -5.62
C ARG A 136 -9.00 -9.74 -4.62
N LEU A 137 -8.41 -8.66 -5.11
CA LEU A 137 -8.00 -7.54 -4.27
C LEU A 137 -9.20 -6.92 -3.56
N GLN A 138 -10.33 -6.78 -4.28
CA GLN A 138 -11.59 -6.36 -3.66
C GLN A 138 -12.03 -7.33 -2.57
N THR A 139 -12.05 -8.64 -2.83
CA THR A 139 -12.41 -9.65 -1.82
C THR A 139 -11.47 -9.61 -0.61
N ALA A 140 -10.16 -9.51 -0.83
CA ALA A 140 -9.16 -9.42 0.23
C ALA A 140 -9.38 -8.18 1.11
N MET A 141 -9.69 -7.03 0.51
CA MET A 141 -10.03 -5.81 1.24
C MET A 141 -11.31 -5.98 2.09
N HIS A 142 -12.36 -6.62 1.55
CA HIS A 142 -13.60 -6.85 2.30
C HIS A 142 -13.42 -7.86 3.45
N SER A 143 -12.38 -8.70 3.35
CA SER A 143 -12.05 -9.72 4.35
C SER A 143 -11.09 -9.20 5.43
N LEU A 144 -10.65 -7.94 5.35
CA LEU A 144 -9.80 -7.35 6.37
C LEU A 144 -10.53 -7.33 7.72
N HIS A 145 -9.77 -7.59 8.79
CA HIS A 145 -10.31 -7.56 10.14
C HIS A 145 -10.99 -6.21 10.43
N THR A 146 -12.04 -6.22 11.25
CA THR A 146 -12.78 -4.99 11.66
C THR A 146 -11.92 -3.92 12.34
N LYS A 147 -10.67 -4.25 12.69
CA LYS A 147 -9.70 -3.28 13.22
C LYS A 147 -9.24 -2.30 12.14
N TRP A 148 -9.25 -2.73 10.87
CA TRP A 148 -8.92 -1.93 9.72
C TRP A 148 -10.21 -1.38 9.13
N ASN A 149 -10.41 -0.08 9.27
CA ASN A 149 -11.48 0.62 8.57
C ASN A 149 -11.01 0.89 7.14
N ALA A 150 -11.14 -0.14 6.31
CA ALA A 150 -10.58 -0.18 4.98
C ALA A 150 -11.61 0.24 3.92
N SER A 151 -11.17 1.06 2.98
CA SER A 151 -11.88 1.38 1.74
C SER A 151 -10.91 1.29 0.57
N MET A 152 -11.44 1.23 -0.65
CA MET A 152 -10.65 1.01 -1.86
C MET A 152 -10.86 2.14 -2.86
N PHE A 153 -9.76 2.61 -3.43
CA PHE A 153 -9.78 3.57 -4.51
C PHE A 153 -10.27 2.91 -5.80
N ARG A 154 -11.28 3.53 -6.44
CA ARG A 154 -11.98 2.92 -7.59
C ARG A 154 -11.22 3.05 -8.91
N GLN A 155 -10.21 3.91 -8.97
CA GLN A 155 -9.36 4.08 -10.15
C GLN A 155 -8.05 3.33 -9.93
N ASN A 156 -7.43 2.90 -11.02
CA ASN A 156 -6.10 2.29 -10.96
C ASN A 156 -5.05 3.37 -11.17
N PHE A 157 -4.02 3.38 -10.32
CA PHE A 157 -2.92 4.34 -10.41
C PHE A 157 -1.80 3.83 -11.34
N ARG A 158 -1.43 4.60 -12.36
CA ARG A 158 -0.38 4.30 -13.35
C ARG A 158 0.49 5.53 -13.63
N ASP A 159 0.99 6.14 -12.57
CA ASP A 159 1.87 7.33 -12.57
C ASP A 159 1.16 8.68 -12.84
N GLU A 160 -0.16 8.76 -12.80
CA GLU A 160 -0.89 10.02 -13.01
C GLU A 160 -0.99 10.88 -11.73
N PRO A 161 -0.38 12.08 -11.67
CA PRO A 161 -0.37 12.93 -10.48
C PRO A 161 -1.76 13.28 -9.94
N GLU A 162 -2.74 13.46 -10.83
CA GLU A 162 -4.13 13.76 -10.47
C GLU A 162 -4.78 12.60 -9.72
N ILE A 163 -4.44 11.37 -10.11
CA ILE A 163 -4.95 10.15 -9.49
C ILE A 163 -4.32 9.97 -8.10
N ALA A 164 -3.00 10.19 -7.97
CA ALA A 164 -2.32 10.18 -6.67
C ALA A 164 -2.93 11.22 -5.72
N TYR A 165 -3.13 12.44 -6.20
CA TYR A 165 -3.74 13.52 -5.43
C TYR A 165 -5.16 13.19 -4.98
N ASN A 166 -5.99 12.59 -5.85
CA ASN A 166 -7.33 12.15 -5.48
C ASN A 166 -7.32 11.04 -4.42
N ALA A 167 -6.41 10.07 -4.50
CA ALA A 167 -6.28 9.03 -3.48
C ALA A 167 -5.89 9.61 -2.11
N VAL A 168 -4.92 10.54 -2.07
CA VAL A 168 -4.53 11.25 -0.84
C VAL A 168 -5.70 12.06 -0.30
N ARG A 169 -6.38 12.83 -1.15
CA ARG A 169 -7.53 13.65 -0.76
C ARG A 169 -8.65 12.83 -0.13
N ASN A 170 -9.00 11.69 -0.73
CA ASN A 170 -10.06 10.82 -0.20
C ASN A 170 -9.69 10.28 1.20
N LEU A 171 -8.45 9.82 1.38
CA LEU A 171 -7.98 9.40 2.71
C LEU A 171 -8.06 10.57 3.72
N MET A 172 -7.67 11.78 3.29
CA MET A 172 -7.71 12.96 4.14
C MET A 172 -9.13 13.34 4.58
N GLN A 173 -10.13 13.19 3.70
CA GLN A 173 -11.54 13.40 4.04
C GLN A 173 -12.01 12.36 5.07
N ASP A 174 -11.70 11.08 4.82
CA ASP A 174 -12.07 9.96 5.71
C ASP A 174 -11.48 10.10 7.13
N ILE A 175 -10.22 10.56 7.26
CA ILE A 175 -9.59 10.78 8.58
C ILE A 175 -10.05 12.08 9.26
N ALA A 176 -10.54 13.06 8.50
CA ALA A 176 -11.10 14.30 9.03
C ALA A 176 -12.53 14.10 9.56
N GLY A 177 -13.21 13.02 9.15
CA GLY A 177 -14.60 12.73 9.50
C GLY A 177 -15.59 13.62 8.75
N VAL A 178 -15.24 14.01 7.51
CA VAL A 178 -16.07 14.82 6.60
C VAL A 178 -16.69 13.93 5.54
#